data_AF-A0A1G9P543-F1
#
_entry.id   AF-A0A1G9P543-F1
#
_cell.length_a   1.000
_cell.length_b   1.000
_cell.length_c   1.000
_cell.angle_alpha   90.00
_cell.angle_beta   90.00
_cell.angle_gamma   90.00
#
_symmetry.space_group_name_H-M   'P 1'
#
loop_
_entity.id
_entity.type
_entity.pdbx_description
1 polymer ?
#
loop_
_entity_poly.entity_id
_entity_poly.type
_entity_poly.pdbx_seq_one_letter_code
_entity_poly.pdbx_strand_id
1 'polypeptide(L)' 'MKKDLEREIEQLRLKMYKAYSNEPDGKEVLKISQALDKLLNEFQKTKSIH' A
#
# COMPACT_ATOMS: atom_id res chain seq x y z
N MET A 1 6.65 -6.88 13.92
CA MET A 1 5.53 -7.34 13.07
C MET A 1 4.50 -6.25 12.77
N LYS A 2 3.61 -5.82 13.69
CA LYS A 2 2.59 -4.78 13.35
C LYS A 2 3.20 -3.45 12.88
N LYS A 3 4.27 -2.99 13.56
CA LYS A 3 5.00 -1.76 13.19
C LYS A 3 5.70 -1.84 11.84
N ASP A 4 6.09 -3.04 11.41
CA ASP A 4 6.79 -3.24 10.13
C ASP A 4 5.79 -3.17 8.97
N LEU A 5 4.62 -3.78 9.14
CA LEU A 5 3.55 -3.74 8.15
C LEU A 5 2.97 -2.33 7.97
N GLU A 6 2.76 -1.60 9.07
CA GLU A 6 2.33 -0.19 9.04
C GLU A 6 3.35 0.69 8.31
N ARG A 7 4.65 0.46 8.54
CA ARG A 7 5.72 1.17 7.84
C ARG A 7 5.73 0.87 6.34
N GLU A 8 5.52 -0.38 5.96
CA GLU A 8 5.50 -0.80 4.55
C GLU A 8 4.29 -0.22 3.81
N ILE A 9 3.12 -0.19 4.47
CA ILE A 9 1.91 0.48 3.98
C ILE A 9 2.18 1.97 3.72
N GLU A 10 2.79 2.68 4.67
CA GLU A 10 3.07 4.12 4.48
C GLU A 10 4.09 4.36 3.37
N GLN A 11 5.11 3.51 3.24
CA GLN A 11 6.07 3.60 2.13
C GLN A 11 5.40 3.41 0.76
N LEU A 12 4.48 2.47 0.64
CA LEU A 12 3.74 2.25 -0.62
C LEU A 12 2.74 3.37 -0.90
N ARG A 13 2.10 3.91 0.13
CA ARG A 13 1.24 5.10 0.00
C ARG A 13 2.01 6.30 -0.56
N LEU A 14 3.21 6.59 -0.04
CA LEU A 14 4.08 7.65 -0.58
C LEU A 14 4.52 7.39 -2.02
N LYS A 15 4.87 6.14 -2.36
CA LYS A 15 5.20 5.75 -3.75
C LYS A 15 4.02 5.96 -4.68
N MET A 16 2.80 5.62 -4.24
CA MET A 16 1.59 5.82 -5.03
C MET A 16 1.37 7.29 -5.34
N TYR A 17 1.51 8.18 -4.36
CA TYR A 17 1.37 9.62 -4.59
C TYR A 17 2.40 10.15 -5.58
N LYS A 18 3.65 9.68 -5.49
CA LYS A 18 4.70 10.07 -6.44
C LYS A 18 4.42 9.56 -7.86
N ALA A 19 3.96 8.33 -8.00
CA ALA A 19 3.56 7.79 -9.31
C ALA A 19 2.35 8.56 -9.87
N TYR A 20 1.36 8.83 -9.03
CA TYR A 20 0.14 9.55 -9.40
C TYR A 20 0.42 10.99 -9.81
N SER A 21 1.36 11.68 -9.14
CA SER A 21 1.74 13.06 -9.53
C SER A 21 2.40 13.13 -10.91
N ASN A 22 2.96 12.02 -11.39
CA ASN A 22 3.60 11.95 -12.71
C ASN A 22 2.61 11.50 -13.79
N GLU A 23 1.95 10.36 -13.59
CA GLU A 23 1.01 9.77 -14.55
C GLU A 23 -0.12 9.07 -13.78
N PRO A 24 -1.24 9.77 -13.51
CA PRO A 24 -2.36 9.25 -12.70
C PRO A 24 -2.91 7.90 -13.18
N ASP A 25 -2.99 7.71 -14.49
CA ASP A 25 -3.50 6.50 -15.15
C ASP A 25 -2.37 5.53 -15.54
N GLY A 26 -1.14 5.81 -15.09
CA GLY A 26 0.04 5.05 -15.43
C GLY A 26 -0.01 3.63 -14.86
N LYS A 27 0.60 2.68 -15.57
CA LYS A 27 0.72 1.28 -15.11
C LYS A 27 1.43 1.17 -13.76
N GLU A 28 2.25 2.14 -13.40
CA GLU A 28 2.93 2.20 -12.10
C GLU A 28 1.95 2.47 -10.95
N VAL A 29 1.00 3.39 -11.11
CA VAL A 29 -0.05 3.66 -10.12
C VAL A 29 -0.87 2.40 -9.87
N LEU A 30 -1.27 1.71 -10.93
CA LEU A 30 -2.03 0.45 -10.85
C LEU A 30 -1.25 -0.66 -10.10
N LYS A 31 0.05 -0.80 -10.36
CA LYS A 31 0.88 -1.80 -9.66
C LYS A 31 1.02 -1.49 -8.18
N ILE A 32 1.22 -0.21 -7.85
CA ILE A 32 1.38 0.22 -6.46
C ILE A 32 0.06 0.08 -5.70
N SER A 33 -1.09 0.42 -6.31
CA SER A 33 -2.40 0.27 -5.68
C SER A 33 -2.71 -1.19 -5.36
N GLN A 34 -2.43 -2.11 -6.28
CA GLN A 34 -2.60 -3.55 -6.05
C GLN A 34 -1.70 -4.08 -4.92
N ALA A 35 -0.46 -3.60 -4.83
CA ALA A 35 0.45 -3.98 -3.76
C ALA A 35 -0.01 -3.43 -2.40
N LEU A 36 -0.49 -2.18 -2.37
CA LEU A 36 -1.03 -1.55 -1.18
C LEU A 36 -2.29 -2.27 -0.68
N ASP A 37 -3.21 -2.63 -1.58
CA ASP A 37 -4.42 -3.40 -1.25
C ASP A 37 -4.07 -4.75 -0.61
N LYS A 38 -3.08 -5.46 -1.14
CA LYS A 38 -2.63 -6.73 -0.56
C LYS A 38 -2.17 -6.56 0.89
N LEU A 39 -1.32 -5.56 1.16
CA LEU A 39 -0.81 -5.31 2.51
C LEU A 39 -1.90 -4.81 3.47
N LEU A 40 -2.83 -3.98 3.01
CA LEU A 40 -3.97 -3.54 3.82
C LEU A 40 -4.85 -4.73 4.22
N ASN A 41 -5.09 -5.65 3.30
CA ASN A 41 -5.82 -6.89 3.59
C ASN A 41 -5.08 -7.77 4.60
N GLU A 42 -3.76 -7.92 4.47
CA GLU A 42 -2.93 -8.63 5.45
C GLU A 42 -3.01 -7.96 6.82
N PHE A 43 -2.92 -6.63 6.87
CA PHE A 43 -3.04 -5.85 8.10
C PHE A 43 -4.40 -6.05 8.78
N GLN A 44 -5.48 -5.97 8.01
CA GLN A 44 -6.85 -6.18 8.51
C GLN A 44 -7.00 -7.59 9.08
N LYS A 45 -6.45 -8.62 8.42
CA LYS A 45 -6.43 -9.99 8.97
C LYS A 45 -5.69 -10.07 10.30
N THR A 46 -4.58 -9.34 10.47
CA THR A 46 -3.88 -9.29 11.77
C THR A 46 -4.64 -8.51 12.87
N LYS A 47 -5.58 -7.64 12.49
CA LYS A 47 -6.46 -6.93 13.44
C LYS A 47 -7.73 -7.71 13.78
N SER A 48 -8.26 -8.50 12.85
CA SER A 48 -9.51 -9.24 13.04
C SER A 48 -9.37 -10.52 13.88
N ILE A 49 -8.14 -10.91 14.25
CA ILE A 49 -7.81 -12.05 15.12
C ILE A 49 -7.47 -11.55 16.56
N HIS A 50 -7.95 -10.37 16.96
CA HIS A 50 -7.88 -9.86 18.33
C HIS A 50 -9.27 -9.40 18.79
#